data_AF-A0A3N5IB29-F1
#
_entry.id   AF-A0A3N5IB29-F1
#
_cell.length_a   1.000
_cell.length_b   1.000
_cell.length_c   1.000
_cell.angle_alpha   90.00
_cell.angle_beta   90.00
_cell.angle_gamma   90.00
#
_symmetry.space_group_name_H-M   'P 1'
#
loop_
_entity.id
_entity.type
_entity.pdbx_description
1 polymer ?
#
loop_
_entity_poly.entity_id
_entity_poly.type
_entity_poly.pdbx_seq_one_letter_code
_entity_poly.pdbx_strand_id
1 'polypeptide(L)'
;MLRLLWVTGGILFFAGGISAPNLPFARGQQPPELTVSIGEVVTDESIQSGLRLEQQRLWLDAIQHYESATRQHPDDASLKQRLLVCRIHHDVQRRYQDATFVRSVGEMSLLQALDLYVELLANMETHYVDGIDWQRLVRHGSASLEVALTEPIFIEKLLPDAKPDAIETFRMAIHKQVLNRATTSRHELRAIASQVAELAKRELGLSSTAVVLEFACGSLAALDPYSRFLTAGQLEET
;
A
#
# COMPACT_ATOMS: atom_id res chain seq x y z
N MET A 1 -7.69 -27.36 3.74
CA MET A 1 -8.46 -26.58 2.75
C MET A 1 -8.71 -25.20 3.35
N LEU A 2 -7.84 -24.24 3.03
CA LEU A 2 -7.82 -22.90 3.63
C LEU A 2 -8.57 -21.93 2.69
N ARG A 3 -9.65 -21.31 3.16
CA ARG A 3 -10.39 -20.29 2.42
C ARG A 3 -9.71 -18.93 2.64
N LEU A 4 -9.04 -18.41 1.61
CA LEU A 4 -8.64 -17.00 1.53
C LEU A 4 -9.90 -16.15 1.37
N LEU A 5 -10.28 -15.42 2.42
CA LEU A 5 -11.29 -14.37 2.37
C LEU A 5 -10.60 -13.09 1.87
N TRP A 6 -10.82 -12.76 0.61
CA TRP A 6 -10.56 -11.44 0.07
C TRP A 6 -11.59 -10.47 0.67
N VAL A 7 -11.11 -9.44 1.36
CA VAL A 7 -11.95 -8.33 1.83
C VAL A 7 -12.35 -7.50 0.61
N THR A 8 -13.55 -7.75 0.10
CA THR A 8 -14.23 -6.82 -0.82
C THR A 8 -14.76 -5.64 -0.01
N GLY A 9 -14.32 -4.43 -0.37
CA GLY A 9 -14.91 -3.19 0.11
C GLY A 9 -16.36 -3.12 -0.37
N GLY A 10 -17.31 -3.35 0.54
CA GLY A 10 -18.74 -3.30 0.28
C GLY A 10 -19.24 -1.87 0.12
N ILE A 11 -19.77 -1.56 -1.06
CA ILE A 11 -20.65 -0.40 -1.29
C ILE A 11 -22.03 -0.78 -0.75
N LEU A 12 -22.46 -0.11 0.33
CA LEU A 12 -23.80 -0.22 0.91
C LEU A 12 -24.81 0.55 0.04
N PHE A 13 -25.64 -0.16 -0.73
CA PHE A 13 -26.90 0.39 -1.24
C PHE A 13 -28.04 0.06 -0.26
N PHE A 14 -28.65 1.11 0.28
CA PHE A 14 -29.89 1.03 1.07
C PHE A 14 -31.07 0.71 0.13
N ALA A 15 -31.66 -0.48 0.26
CA ALA A 15 -32.96 -0.80 -0.34
C ALA A 15 -34.05 -0.68 0.74
N GLY A 16 -34.73 0.47 0.77
CA GLY A 16 -35.96 0.67 1.53
C GLY A 16 -37.17 0.38 0.65
N GLY A 17 -37.90 -0.70 0.94
CA GLY A 17 -39.18 -1.02 0.29
C GLY A 17 -40.34 -0.31 0.97
N ILE A 18 -41.14 0.42 0.19
CA ILE A 18 -42.51 0.84 0.55
C ILE A 18 -43.42 0.69 -0.67
N SER A 19 -44.60 0.16 -0.39
CA SER A 19 -45.68 -0.32 -1.28
C SER A 19 -46.19 0.69 -2.32
N ALA A 20 -46.52 0.19 -3.52
CA ALA A 20 -47.17 0.95 -4.60
C ALA A 20 -48.71 0.94 -4.51
N PRO A 21 -49.39 2.02 -4.95
CA PRO A 21 -50.76 1.94 -5.44
C PRO A 21 -50.83 1.97 -6.97
N ASN A 22 -51.81 1.25 -7.53
CA ASN A 22 -52.07 1.05 -8.96
C ASN A 22 -52.33 2.37 -9.72
N LEU A 23 -51.64 2.55 -10.85
CA LEU A 23 -51.95 3.55 -11.87
C LEU A 23 -52.14 2.87 -13.25
N PRO A 24 -52.99 3.43 -14.13
CA PRO A 24 -53.46 2.76 -15.33
C PRO A 24 -52.38 2.65 -16.42
N PHE A 25 -52.46 1.57 -17.20
CA PHE A 25 -51.57 1.24 -18.30
C PHE A 25 -51.45 2.37 -19.33
N ALA A 26 -50.29 3.04 -19.35
CA ALA A 26 -49.89 3.95 -20.40
C ALA A 26 -48.93 3.24 -21.39
N ARG A 27 -49.30 3.38 -22.66
CA ARG A 27 -48.66 2.99 -23.92
C ARG A 27 -47.11 2.96 -23.89
N GLY A 28 -46.55 1.77 -24.17
CA GLY A 28 -45.23 1.51 -24.75
C GLY A 28 -44.09 2.50 -24.47
N GLN A 29 -43.42 2.34 -23.32
CA GLN A 29 -42.04 2.78 -23.16
C GLN A 29 -41.12 1.55 -23.21
N GLN A 30 -40.23 1.55 -24.19
CA GLN A 30 -39.11 0.62 -24.29
C GLN A 30 -38.28 0.72 -23.00
N PRO A 31 -37.76 -0.40 -22.43
CA PRO A 31 -36.96 -0.32 -21.22
C PRO A 31 -35.75 0.59 -21.45
N PRO A 32 -35.28 1.36 -20.45
CA PRO A 32 -34.05 2.13 -20.61
C PRO A 32 -32.91 1.17 -20.93
N GLU A 33 -32.34 1.32 -22.13
CA GLU A 33 -31.09 0.66 -22.50
C GLU A 33 -30.02 1.17 -21.52
N LEU A 34 -29.55 0.30 -20.64
CA LEU A 34 -28.38 0.58 -19.80
C LEU A 34 -27.21 0.76 -20.77
N THR A 35 -26.95 2.01 -21.16
CA THR A 35 -25.80 2.37 -21.97
C THR A 35 -24.58 2.26 -21.07
N VAL A 36 -24.05 1.04 -20.93
CA VAL A 36 -22.78 0.84 -20.27
C VAL A 36 -21.75 1.62 -21.09
N SER A 37 -21.15 2.62 -20.45
CA SER A 37 -20.12 3.46 -21.06
C SER A 37 -18.98 2.57 -21.54
N ILE A 38 -18.59 2.68 -22.82
CA ILE A 38 -17.46 1.91 -23.38
C ILE A 38 -16.17 2.15 -22.55
N GLY A 39 -16.01 3.34 -21.96
CA GLY A 39 -14.90 3.64 -21.06
C GLY A 39 -14.94 2.89 -19.72
N GLU A 40 -16.13 2.60 -19.19
CA GLU A 40 -16.32 1.82 -17.97
C GLU A 40 -15.97 0.35 -18.20
N VAL A 41 -16.39 -0.21 -19.34
CA VAL A 41 -16.07 -1.60 -19.74
C VAL A 41 -14.55 -1.83 -19.92
N VAL A 42 -13.86 -0.91 -20.58
CA VAL A 42 -12.39 -1.01 -20.81
C VAL A 42 -11.61 -0.88 -19.50
N THR A 43 -12.09 -0.04 -18.58
CA THR A 43 -11.50 0.12 -17.25
C THR A 43 -11.66 -1.16 -16.43
N ASP A 44 -12.85 -1.77 -16.44
CA ASP A 44 -13.10 -3.04 -15.75
C ASP A 44 -12.21 -4.17 -16.28
N GLU A 45 -12.06 -4.31 -17.60
CA GLU A 45 -11.17 -5.31 -18.21
C GLU A 45 -9.70 -5.08 -17.83
N SER A 46 -9.27 -3.82 -17.82
CA SER A 46 -7.92 -3.43 -17.39
C SER A 46 -7.67 -3.79 -15.92
N ILE A 47 -8.66 -3.57 -15.04
CA ILE A 47 -8.57 -3.98 -13.64
C ILE A 47 -8.49 -5.50 -13.53
N GLN A 48 -9.39 -6.26 -14.17
CA GLN A 48 -9.42 -7.73 -14.08
C GLN A 48 -8.13 -8.37 -14.59
N SER A 49 -7.56 -7.84 -15.68
CA SER A 49 -6.29 -8.35 -16.22
C SER A 49 -5.12 -8.09 -15.29
N GLY A 50 -5.03 -6.90 -14.69
CA GLY A 50 -4.01 -6.61 -13.69
C GLY A 50 -4.16 -7.45 -12.42
N LEU A 51 -5.39 -7.68 -11.95
CA LEU A 51 -5.66 -8.54 -10.78
C LEU A 51 -5.15 -9.97 -10.99
N ARG A 52 -5.20 -10.51 -12.22
CA ARG A 52 -4.64 -11.84 -12.54
C ARG A 52 -3.12 -11.88 -12.41
N LEU A 53 -2.42 -10.81 -12.79
CA LEU A 53 -0.97 -10.68 -12.63
C LEU A 53 -0.60 -10.59 -11.14
N GLU A 54 -1.36 -9.82 -10.38
CA GLU A 54 -1.17 -9.69 -8.93
C GLU A 54 -1.41 -10.99 -8.17
N GLN A 55 -2.43 -11.77 -8.53
CA GLN A 55 -2.66 -13.10 -7.95
C GLN A 55 -1.49 -14.06 -8.18
N GLN A 56 -0.79 -13.90 -9.31
CA GLN A 56 0.42 -14.66 -9.64
C GLN A 56 1.69 -14.04 -9.05
N ARG A 57 1.58 -12.93 -8.31
CA ARG A 57 2.69 -12.14 -7.77
C ARG A 57 3.68 -11.66 -8.83
N LEU A 58 3.22 -11.49 -10.07
CA LEU A 58 3.98 -10.93 -11.19
C LEU A 58 3.96 -9.41 -11.11
N TRP A 59 4.58 -8.85 -10.06
CA TRP A 59 4.44 -7.44 -9.73
C TRP A 59 4.99 -6.51 -10.80
N LEU A 60 6.11 -6.86 -11.43
CA LEU A 60 6.68 -6.04 -12.50
C LEU A 60 5.77 -5.98 -13.72
N ASP A 61 5.20 -7.12 -14.13
CA ASP A 61 4.25 -7.17 -15.24
C ASP A 61 2.97 -6.40 -14.90
N ALA A 62 2.48 -6.52 -13.67
CA ALA A 62 1.32 -5.76 -13.18
C ALA A 62 1.58 -4.24 -13.19
N ILE A 63 2.79 -3.80 -12.80
CA ILE A 63 3.20 -2.38 -12.88
C ILE A 63 3.14 -1.91 -14.33
N GLN A 64 3.78 -2.63 -15.26
CA GLN A 64 3.79 -2.24 -16.68
C GLN A 64 2.37 -2.17 -17.26
N HIS A 65 1.52 -3.13 -16.90
CA HIS A 65 0.11 -3.16 -17.27
C HIS A 65 -0.64 -1.91 -16.76
N TYR A 66 -0.55 -1.62 -15.46
CA TYR A 66 -1.24 -0.48 -14.87
C TYR A 66 -0.65 0.87 -15.29
N GLU A 67 0.65 0.97 -15.60
CA GLU A 67 1.24 2.18 -16.21
C GLU A 67 0.69 2.44 -17.61
N SER A 68 0.47 1.39 -18.40
CA SER A 68 -0.20 1.53 -19.70
C SER A 68 -1.64 2.00 -19.52
N ALA A 69 -2.41 1.37 -18.63
CA ALA A 69 -3.81 1.70 -18.39
C ALA A 69 -3.99 3.11 -17.81
N THR A 70 -3.16 3.53 -16.85
CA THR A 70 -3.22 4.89 -16.26
C THR A 70 -2.86 5.99 -17.26
N ARG A 71 -2.04 5.71 -18.29
CA ARG A 71 -1.80 6.67 -19.39
C ARG A 71 -3.03 6.86 -20.27
N GLN A 72 -3.86 5.82 -20.45
CA GLN A 72 -5.10 5.87 -21.23
C GLN A 72 -6.27 6.44 -20.42
N HIS A 73 -6.25 6.22 -19.10
CA HIS A 73 -7.31 6.62 -18.17
C HIS A 73 -6.71 7.39 -16.97
N PRO A 74 -6.20 8.62 -17.20
CA PRO A 74 -5.44 9.37 -16.20
C PRO A 74 -6.28 9.83 -15.02
N ASP A 75 -7.60 9.86 -15.10
CA ASP A 75 -8.47 10.27 -13.98
C ASP A 75 -8.98 9.09 -13.14
N ASP A 76 -8.68 7.86 -13.55
CA ASP A 76 -9.14 6.67 -12.83
C ASP A 76 -8.32 6.46 -11.54
N ALA A 77 -8.98 6.65 -10.40
CA ALA A 77 -8.36 6.50 -9.09
C ALA A 77 -8.05 5.03 -8.75
N SER A 78 -8.85 4.08 -9.26
CA SER A 78 -8.66 2.65 -9.00
C SER A 78 -7.39 2.14 -9.66
N LEU A 79 -7.15 2.49 -10.93
CA LEU A 79 -5.94 2.13 -11.67
C LEU A 79 -4.69 2.72 -11.01
N LYS A 80 -4.74 4.00 -10.58
CA LYS A 80 -3.64 4.63 -9.83
C LYS A 80 -3.37 3.91 -8.51
N GLN A 81 -4.42 3.53 -7.79
CA GLN A 81 -4.30 2.82 -6.52
C GLN A 81 -3.70 1.42 -6.71
N ARG A 82 -4.13 0.66 -7.74
CA ARG A 82 -3.53 -0.65 -8.05
C ARG A 82 -2.07 -0.52 -8.46
N LEU A 83 -1.74 0.44 -9.32
CA LEU A 83 -0.35 0.74 -9.70
C LEU A 83 0.53 1.00 -8.47
N LEU A 84 0.06 1.83 -7.54
CA LEU A 84 0.76 2.12 -6.30
C LEU A 84 1.00 0.85 -5.48
N VAL A 85 -0.03 0.03 -5.28
CA VAL A 85 0.07 -1.24 -4.54
C VAL A 85 1.11 -2.16 -5.18
N CYS A 86 1.06 -2.38 -6.50
CA CYS A 86 2.02 -3.23 -7.19
C CYS A 86 3.47 -2.72 -7.05
N ARG A 87 3.68 -1.40 -7.13
CA ARG A 87 5.01 -0.78 -6.90
C ARG A 87 5.54 -1.07 -5.51
N ILE A 88 4.71 -0.94 -4.48
CA ILE A 88 5.10 -1.25 -3.10
C ILE A 88 5.49 -2.73 -2.97
N HIS A 89 4.68 -3.66 -3.51
CA HIS A 89 5.01 -5.09 -3.49
C HIS A 89 6.36 -5.37 -4.17
N HIS A 90 6.59 -4.81 -5.36
CA HIS A 90 7.84 -4.96 -6.10
C HIS A 90 9.04 -4.40 -5.32
N ASP A 91 8.91 -3.20 -4.73
CA ASP A 91 9.99 -2.59 -3.96
C ASP A 91 10.31 -3.36 -2.68
N VAL A 92 9.31 -3.88 -1.97
CA VAL A 92 9.53 -4.77 -0.82
C VAL A 92 10.30 -6.01 -1.26
N GLN A 93 9.86 -6.71 -2.32
CA GLN A 93 10.55 -7.91 -2.79
C GLN A 93 12.00 -7.61 -3.13
N ARG A 94 12.27 -6.53 -3.88
CA ARG A 94 13.62 -6.12 -4.23
C ARG A 94 14.48 -5.85 -2.99
N ARG A 95 13.95 -5.15 -1.98
CA ARG A 95 14.67 -4.84 -0.73
C ARG A 95 15.05 -6.10 0.05
N TYR A 96 14.11 -7.03 0.24
CA TYR A 96 14.39 -8.23 1.04
C TYR A 96 15.12 -9.34 0.28
N GLN A 97 15.21 -9.25 -1.05
CA GLN A 97 16.14 -10.05 -1.85
C GLN A 97 17.60 -9.59 -1.69
N ASP A 98 17.83 -8.30 -1.42
CA ASP A 98 19.16 -7.76 -1.23
C ASP A 98 19.71 -8.06 0.18
N ALA A 99 20.81 -8.83 0.23
CA ALA A 99 21.47 -9.22 1.47
C ALA A 99 22.03 -8.03 2.27
N THR A 100 22.43 -6.93 1.61
CA THR A 100 22.95 -5.73 2.28
C THR A 100 21.86 -4.99 3.06
N PHE A 101 20.65 -4.93 2.51
CA PHE A 101 19.49 -4.37 3.21
C PHE A 101 19.09 -5.24 4.39
N VAL A 102 18.99 -6.56 4.19
CA VAL A 102 18.67 -7.50 5.26
C VAL A 102 19.71 -7.44 6.39
N ARG A 103 21.00 -7.30 6.05
CA ARG A 103 22.07 -7.09 7.03
C ARG A 103 21.84 -5.80 7.82
N SER A 104 21.55 -4.69 7.14
CA SER A 104 21.28 -3.40 7.77
C SER A 104 20.10 -3.48 8.76
N VAL A 105 19.04 -4.21 8.41
CA VAL A 105 17.89 -4.48 9.30
C VAL A 105 18.30 -5.21 10.59
N GLY A 106 19.29 -6.11 10.52
CA GLY A 106 19.79 -6.87 11.66
C GLY A 106 20.85 -6.16 12.51
N GLU A 107 21.64 -5.28 11.90
CA GLU A 107 22.77 -4.60 12.56
C GLU A 107 22.40 -3.24 13.14
N MET A 108 21.42 -2.53 12.56
CA MET A 108 21.00 -1.23 13.07
C MET A 108 20.14 -1.35 14.33
N SER A 109 20.48 -0.57 15.35
CA SER A 109 19.60 -0.34 16.50
C SER A 109 18.36 0.47 16.11
N LEU A 110 17.30 0.36 16.91
CA LEU A 110 16.09 1.16 16.73
C LEU A 110 16.37 2.67 16.73
N LEU A 111 17.28 3.14 17.59
CA LEU A 111 17.63 4.56 17.66
C LEU A 111 18.29 5.02 16.36
N GLN A 112 19.27 4.26 15.86
CA GLN A 112 19.92 4.55 14.57
C GLN A 112 18.92 4.57 13.42
N ALA A 113 17.96 3.64 13.40
CA ALA A 113 16.92 3.61 12.36
C ALA A 113 15.99 4.83 12.44
N LEU A 114 15.60 5.25 13.65
CA LEU A 114 14.77 6.44 13.84
C LEU A 114 15.51 7.73 13.49
N ASP A 115 16.80 7.82 13.80
CA ASP A 115 17.62 8.98 13.48
C ASP A 115 17.83 9.09 11.96
N LEU A 116 18.14 7.96 11.29
CA LEU A 116 18.17 7.89 9.82
C LEU A 116 16.83 8.34 9.22
N TYR A 117 15.72 7.89 9.79
CA TYR A 117 14.41 8.27 9.28
C TYR A 117 14.13 9.78 9.41
N VAL A 118 14.50 10.40 10.54
CA VAL A 118 14.37 11.85 10.71
C VAL A 118 15.24 12.62 9.74
N GLU A 119 16.49 12.18 9.54
CA GLU A 119 17.41 12.79 8.59
C GLU A 119 16.85 12.73 7.17
N LEU A 120 16.32 11.57 6.77
CA LEU A 120 15.64 11.40 5.48
C LEU A 120 14.46 12.38 5.34
N LEU A 121 13.57 12.46 6.33
CA LEU A 121 12.42 13.38 6.29
C LEU A 121 12.86 14.85 6.23
N ALA A 122 13.93 15.23 6.94
CA ALA A 122 14.48 16.59 6.90
C ALA A 122 15.09 16.92 5.53
N ASN A 123 15.78 15.95 4.91
CA ASN A 123 16.32 16.11 3.57
C ASN A 123 15.22 16.26 2.53
N MET A 124 14.13 15.48 2.63
CA MET A 124 12.96 15.60 1.77
C MET A 124 12.31 16.98 1.91
N GLU A 125 12.05 17.44 3.14
CA GLU A 125 11.46 18.77 3.40
C GLU A 125 12.31 19.92 2.86
N THR A 126 13.64 19.78 2.88
CA THR A 126 14.56 20.85 2.47
C THR A 126 14.78 20.88 0.96
N HIS A 127 14.80 19.73 0.29
CA HIS A 127 15.28 19.61 -1.09
C HIS A 127 14.21 19.17 -2.10
N TYR A 128 13.06 18.67 -1.65
CA TYR A 128 12.00 18.31 -2.58
C TYR A 128 11.35 19.56 -3.16
N VAL A 129 11.18 19.57 -4.48
CA VAL A 129 10.71 20.75 -5.22
C VAL A 129 9.27 21.12 -4.87
N ASP A 130 8.44 20.10 -4.63
CA ASP A 130 7.07 20.27 -4.21
C ASP A 130 6.97 20.26 -2.68
N GLY A 131 5.98 20.97 -2.12
CA GLY A 131 5.74 20.95 -0.68
C GLY A 131 5.46 19.52 -0.16
N ILE A 132 5.94 19.21 1.05
CA ILE A 132 5.73 17.90 1.66
C ILE A 132 4.30 17.75 2.20
N ASP A 133 3.60 16.73 1.71
CA ASP A 133 2.38 16.23 2.34
C ASP A 133 2.72 15.16 3.39
N TRP A 134 2.84 15.59 4.65
CA TRP A 134 3.13 14.71 5.79
C TRP A 134 2.09 13.60 5.97
N GLN A 135 0.81 13.87 5.67
CA GLN A 135 -0.24 12.88 5.77
C GLN A 135 -0.05 11.78 4.71
N ARG A 136 0.37 12.16 3.51
CA ARG A 136 0.71 11.21 2.45
C ARG A 136 1.93 10.38 2.85
N LEU A 137 2.99 10.99 3.38
CA LEU A 137 4.19 10.27 3.80
C LEU A 137 3.91 9.18 4.85
N VAL A 138 3.10 9.48 5.87
CA VAL A 138 2.78 8.50 6.92
C VAL A 138 1.90 7.36 6.40
N ARG A 139 0.94 7.67 5.51
CA ARG A 139 0.08 6.67 4.88
C ARG A 139 0.90 5.71 4.02
N HIS A 140 1.84 6.23 3.24
CA HIS A 140 2.71 5.40 2.42
C HIS A 140 3.73 4.59 3.25
N GLY A 141 4.27 5.16 4.33
CA GLY A 141 5.11 4.41 5.27
C GLY A 141 4.37 3.23 5.89
N SER A 142 3.14 3.46 6.34
CA SER A 142 2.23 2.40 6.84
C SER A 142 1.90 1.36 5.77
N ALA A 143 1.53 1.81 4.57
CA ALA A 143 1.21 0.93 3.46
C ALA A 143 2.40 0.04 3.06
N SER A 144 3.64 0.55 3.10
CA SER A 144 4.83 -0.25 2.86
C SER A 144 4.97 -1.39 3.87
N LEU A 145 4.81 -1.09 5.16
CA LEU A 145 4.85 -2.11 6.20
C LEU A 145 3.68 -3.12 6.06
N GLU A 146 2.47 -2.63 5.83
CA GLU A 146 1.28 -3.47 5.65
C GLU A 146 1.43 -4.41 4.45
N VAL A 147 2.04 -3.95 3.34
CA VAL A 147 2.35 -4.79 2.17
C VAL A 147 3.48 -5.76 2.50
N ALA A 148 4.53 -5.32 3.18
CA ALA A 148 5.64 -6.18 3.56
C ALA A 148 5.18 -7.38 4.39
N LEU A 149 4.21 -7.19 5.27
CA LEU A 149 3.58 -8.25 6.06
C LEU A 149 2.73 -9.24 5.25
N THR A 150 2.57 -9.05 3.94
CA THR A 150 1.93 -10.00 3.01
C THR A 150 2.91 -10.70 2.07
N GLU A 151 4.18 -10.26 2.08
CA GLU A 151 5.21 -10.80 1.21
C GLU A 151 5.91 -12.01 1.86
N PRO A 152 5.90 -13.20 1.20
CA PRO A 152 6.52 -14.40 1.75
C PRO A 152 7.98 -14.18 2.15
N ILE A 153 8.76 -13.50 1.30
CA ILE A 153 10.17 -13.23 1.57
C ILE A 153 10.41 -12.41 2.84
N PHE A 154 9.50 -11.48 3.16
CA PHE A 154 9.58 -10.69 4.39
C PHE A 154 9.25 -11.55 5.60
N ILE A 155 8.12 -12.29 5.52
CA ILE A 155 7.63 -13.14 6.60
C ILE A 155 8.66 -14.23 6.93
N GLU A 156 9.18 -14.92 5.93
CA GLU A 156 10.18 -15.98 6.09
C GLU A 156 11.47 -15.48 6.77
N LYS A 157 11.91 -14.26 6.45
CA LYS A 157 13.15 -13.69 6.99
C LYS A 157 13.00 -13.08 8.37
N LEU A 158 11.88 -12.40 8.64
CA LEU A 158 11.72 -11.57 9.84
C LEU A 158 10.70 -12.09 10.84
N LEU A 159 9.81 -12.99 10.42
CA LEU A 159 8.70 -13.50 11.21
C LEU A 159 8.50 -15.03 11.02
N PRO A 160 9.56 -15.86 11.07
CA PRO A 160 9.45 -17.30 10.78
C PRO A 160 8.47 -18.03 11.70
N ASP A 161 8.28 -17.54 12.93
CA ASP A 161 7.43 -18.16 13.95
C ASP A 161 6.05 -17.49 14.10
N ALA A 162 5.77 -16.42 13.35
CA ALA A 162 4.54 -15.66 13.51
C ALA A 162 3.36 -16.37 12.83
N LYS A 163 2.21 -16.36 13.52
CA LYS A 163 0.98 -16.95 12.97
C LYS A 163 0.33 -15.99 11.95
N PRO A 164 -0.18 -16.48 10.81
CA PRO A 164 -0.85 -15.64 9.81
C PRO A 164 -1.98 -14.77 10.37
N ASP A 165 -2.82 -15.32 11.25
CA ASP A 165 -3.93 -14.58 11.87
C ASP A 165 -3.46 -13.42 12.76
N ALA A 166 -2.31 -13.58 13.43
CA ALA A 166 -1.71 -12.52 14.25
C ALA A 166 -1.18 -11.40 13.36
N ILE A 167 -0.54 -11.75 12.24
CA ILE A 167 -0.07 -10.79 11.23
C ILE A 167 -1.25 -9.98 10.68
N GLU A 168 -2.33 -10.64 10.26
CA GLU A 168 -3.52 -9.96 9.74
C GLU A 168 -4.20 -9.05 10.78
N THR A 169 -4.32 -9.51 12.02
CA THR A 169 -4.87 -8.71 13.12
C THR A 169 -4.05 -7.43 13.33
N PHE A 170 -2.72 -7.56 13.35
CA PHE A 170 -1.81 -6.44 13.50
C PHE A 170 -1.88 -5.46 12.31
N ARG A 171 -1.93 -5.97 11.07
CA ARG A 171 -2.10 -5.14 9.85
C ARG A 171 -3.38 -4.30 9.93
N MET A 172 -4.51 -4.90 10.28
CA MET A 172 -5.78 -4.18 10.44
C MET A 172 -5.72 -3.12 11.55
N ALA A 173 -5.03 -3.41 12.65
CA ALA A 173 -4.86 -2.47 13.76
C ALA A 173 -4.05 -1.24 13.34
N ILE A 174 -2.93 -1.42 12.64
CA ILE A 174 -2.12 -0.30 12.12
C ILE A 174 -2.91 0.52 11.12
N HIS A 175 -3.56 -0.13 10.16
CA HIS A 175 -4.33 0.54 9.12
C HIS A 175 -5.32 1.54 9.74
N LYS A 176 -6.08 1.07 10.74
CA LYS A 176 -7.03 1.89 11.49
C LYS A 176 -6.33 2.99 12.30
N GLN A 177 -5.20 2.69 12.94
CA GLN A 177 -4.47 3.66 13.77
C GLN A 177 -3.90 4.82 12.94
N VAL A 178 -3.32 4.52 11.77
CA VAL A 178 -2.69 5.53 10.90
C VAL A 178 -3.74 6.36 10.17
N LEU A 179 -4.83 5.76 9.69
CA LEU A 179 -5.91 6.52 9.02
C LEU A 179 -6.55 7.59 9.90
N ASN A 180 -6.62 7.35 11.21
CA ASN A 180 -7.29 8.25 12.16
C ASN A 180 -6.36 9.34 12.75
N ARG A 181 -5.09 9.38 12.36
CA ARG A 181 -4.14 10.40 12.84
C ARG A 181 -3.83 11.42 11.77
N ALA A 182 -4.11 12.69 12.09
CA ALA A 182 -3.54 13.82 11.38
C ALA A 182 -2.04 13.89 11.69
N THR A 183 -1.22 14.06 10.66
CA THR A 183 0.24 14.24 10.80
C THR A 183 0.64 15.52 10.08
N THR A 184 1.32 16.41 10.79
CA THR A 184 1.64 17.78 10.36
C THR A 184 3.14 18.09 10.41
N SER A 185 3.95 17.18 10.95
CA SER A 185 5.41 17.35 11.01
C SER A 185 6.17 16.03 10.94
N ARG A 186 7.45 16.11 10.54
CA ARG A 186 8.39 14.98 10.61
C ARG A 186 8.52 14.37 12.01
N HIS A 187 8.38 15.17 13.06
CA HIS A 187 8.47 14.68 14.45
C HIS A 187 7.29 13.77 14.82
N GLU A 188 6.08 14.12 14.39
CA GLU A 188 4.90 13.27 14.57
C GLU A 188 5.03 11.97 13.77
N LEU A 189 5.55 12.05 12.54
CA LEU A 189 5.80 10.91 11.67
C LEU A 189 6.80 9.91 12.29
N ARG A 190 7.90 10.41 12.83
CA ARG A 190 8.86 9.63 13.63
C ARG A 190 8.21 8.99 14.85
N ALA A 191 7.37 9.74 15.58
CA ALA A 191 6.68 9.24 16.76
C ALA A 191 5.68 8.12 16.41
N ILE A 192 5.01 8.22 15.26
CA ILE A 192 4.12 7.17 14.74
C ILE A 192 4.94 5.91 14.41
N ALA A 193 6.03 6.03 13.64
CA ALA A 193 6.89 4.90 13.32
C ALA A 193 7.43 4.20 14.57
N SER A 194 7.86 4.96 15.59
CA SER A 194 8.31 4.42 16.87
C SER A 194 7.20 3.66 17.61
N GLN A 195 5.97 4.18 17.64
CA GLN A 195 4.84 3.51 18.29
C GLN A 195 4.44 2.22 17.57
N VAL A 196 4.44 2.25 16.24
CA VAL A 196 4.17 1.07 15.42
C VAL A 196 5.26 0.03 15.61
N ALA A 197 6.53 0.43 15.70
CA ALA A 197 7.65 -0.46 15.93
C ALA A 197 7.59 -1.17 17.30
N GLU A 198 7.14 -0.46 18.34
CA GLU A 198 6.89 -1.02 19.67
C GLU A 198 5.73 -2.02 19.65
N LEU A 199 4.62 -1.66 19.00
CA LEU A 199 3.46 -2.54 18.82
C LEU A 199 3.85 -3.82 18.07
N ALA A 200 4.59 -3.69 16.96
CA ALA A 200 5.04 -4.81 16.15
C ALA A 200 5.93 -5.78 16.92
N LYS A 201 6.85 -5.22 17.71
CA LYS A 201 7.75 -6.03 18.53
C LYS A 201 7.00 -6.82 19.58
N ARG A 202 6.03 -6.16 20.25
CA ARG A 202 5.23 -6.78 21.30
C ARG A 202 4.27 -7.86 20.76
N GLU A 203 3.61 -7.61 19.64
CA GLU A 203 2.56 -8.50 19.12
C GLU A 203 3.08 -9.60 18.20
N LEU A 204 4.09 -9.31 17.38
CA LEU A 204 4.60 -10.24 16.37
C LEU A 204 6.05 -10.68 16.63
N GLY A 205 6.76 -10.04 17.57
CA GLY A 205 8.20 -10.23 17.72
C GLY A 205 9.03 -9.52 16.63
N LEU A 206 8.38 -8.79 15.71
CA LEU A 206 9.00 -8.14 14.56
C LEU A 206 10.14 -7.20 14.97
N SER A 207 11.21 -7.15 14.19
CA SER A 207 12.28 -6.17 14.39
C SER A 207 11.73 -4.74 14.30
N SER A 208 11.88 -3.97 15.38
CA SER A 208 11.52 -2.55 15.40
C SER A 208 12.30 -1.75 14.37
N THR A 209 13.55 -2.14 14.08
CA THR A 209 14.38 -1.58 13.00
C THR A 209 13.72 -1.81 11.64
N ALA A 210 13.26 -3.03 11.35
CA ALA A 210 12.58 -3.34 10.09
C ALA A 210 11.35 -2.45 9.87
N VAL A 211 10.54 -2.26 10.93
CA VAL A 211 9.38 -1.37 10.89
C VAL A 211 9.77 0.05 10.49
N VAL A 212 10.78 0.62 11.14
CA VAL A 212 11.20 2.00 10.87
C VAL A 212 11.77 2.14 9.46
N LEU A 213 12.54 1.15 8.99
CA LEU A 213 13.07 1.15 7.62
C LEU A 213 11.96 1.00 6.56
N GLU A 214 10.90 0.24 6.83
CA GLU A 214 9.72 0.20 5.95
C GLU A 214 9.00 1.55 5.89
N PHE A 215 8.87 2.24 7.03
CA PHE A 215 8.34 3.60 7.06
C PHE A 215 9.22 4.56 6.24
N ALA A 216 10.54 4.49 6.40
CA ALA A 216 11.48 5.32 5.65
C ALA A 216 11.37 5.09 4.14
N CYS A 217 11.39 3.83 3.71
CA CYS A 217 11.30 3.49 2.29
C CYS A 217 9.94 3.87 1.70
N GLY A 218 8.84 3.60 2.42
CA GLY A 218 7.50 3.95 1.99
C GLY A 218 7.29 5.46 1.89
N SER A 219 7.77 6.25 2.86
CA SER A 219 7.72 7.71 2.80
C SER A 219 8.51 8.25 1.61
N LEU A 220 9.71 7.73 1.33
CA LEU A 220 10.49 8.18 0.17
C LEU A 220 9.77 7.88 -1.16
N ALA A 221 9.21 6.69 -1.31
CA ALA A 221 8.44 6.28 -2.48
C ALA A 221 7.12 7.08 -2.67
N ALA A 222 6.71 7.86 -1.67
CA ALA A 222 5.50 8.66 -1.73
C ALA A 222 5.68 9.99 -2.47
N LEU A 223 6.92 10.47 -2.63
CA LEU A 223 7.20 11.75 -3.28
C LEU A 223 6.77 11.71 -4.75
N ASP A 224 7.45 10.87 -5.52
CA ASP A 224 7.21 10.67 -6.94
C ASP A 224 7.69 9.27 -7.37
N PRO A 225 7.32 8.80 -8.56
CA PRO A 225 7.70 7.47 -9.06
C PRO A 225 9.20 7.20 -9.18
N TYR A 226 10.04 8.24 -9.19
CA TYR A 226 11.49 8.14 -9.38
C TYR A 226 12.26 8.22 -8.05
N SER A 227 11.63 8.76 -7.00
CA SER A 227 12.15 8.77 -5.64
C SER A 227 12.10 7.38 -5.01
N ARG A 228 13.24 6.67 -4.98
CA ARG A 228 13.33 5.33 -4.37
C ARG A 228 14.56 5.17 -3.48
N PHE A 229 14.41 4.36 -2.44
CA PHE A 229 15.54 3.97 -1.61
C PHE A 229 16.44 3.00 -2.36
N LEU A 230 17.74 3.31 -2.44
CA LEU A 230 18.77 2.42 -2.97
C LEU A 230 19.45 1.71 -1.82
N THR A 231 19.49 0.39 -1.90
CA THR A 231 20.25 -0.45 -0.97
C THR A 231 21.75 -0.34 -1.28
N ALA A 232 22.62 -0.68 -0.34
CA ALA A 232 24.06 -0.56 -0.53
C ALA A 232 24.56 -1.39 -1.73
N GLY A 233 24.07 -2.63 -1.88
CA GLY A 233 24.39 -3.46 -3.04
C GLY A 233 23.99 -2.82 -4.37
N GLN A 234 22.86 -2.11 -4.41
CA GLN A 234 22.42 -1.40 -5.62
C GLN A 234 23.30 -0.19 -5.96
N LEU A 235 23.86 0.49 -4.97
CA LEU A 235 24.77 1.62 -5.19
C LEU A 235 26.12 1.17 -5.77
N GLU A 236 26.53 -0.07 -5.52
CA GLU A 236 27.76 -0.64 -6.07
C GLU A 236 27.61 -1.06 -7.55
N GLU A 237 26.37 -1.26 -8.03
CA GLU A 237 26.04 -1.68 -9.40
C GLU A 237 25.81 -0.49 -10.37
N THR A 238 25.75 0.75 -9.86
CA THR A 238 25.54 1.98 -10.65
C THR A 238 26.85 2.68 -11.00
#